data_AF-A0A6B9Z6D9-F1
#
_entry.id   AF-A0A6B9Z6D9-F1
#
_cell.length_a   1.000
_cell.length_b   1.000
_cell.length_c   1.000
_cell.angle_alpha   90.00
_cell.angle_beta   90.00
_cell.angle_gamma   90.00
#
_symmetry.space_group_name_H-M   'P 1'
#
loop_
_entity.id
_entity.type
_entity.pdbx_description
1 polymer ?
#
loop_
_entity_poly.entity_id
_entity_poly.type
_entity_poly.pdbx_seq_one_letter_code
_entity_poly.pdbx_strand_id
1 'polypeptide(L)'
;MQDPFDILVNGIVYSVFPEEDNVYTIFKAGNEFGKIEKDTDNVWLMLHPETETPMFNNNAEVDAIGQAINNYVPEEEDDDDDFE
;
A
#
# COMPACT_ATOMS: atom_id res chain seq x y z
N MET A 1 -9.82 -8.47 5.52
CA MET A 1 -8.89 -7.45 6.03
C MET A 1 -7.51 -8.01 5.79
N GLN A 2 -6.68 -7.33 5.01
CA GLN A 2 -5.33 -7.80 4.68
C GLN A 2 -4.36 -7.33 5.76
N ASP A 3 -3.47 -8.22 6.21
CA ASP A 3 -2.44 -7.85 7.18
C ASP A 3 -1.46 -6.81 6.61
N PRO A 4 -0.84 -5.98 7.45
CA PRO A 4 0.21 -5.07 7.01
C PRO A 4 1.38 -5.82 6.39
N PHE A 5 1.98 -5.25 5.35
CA PHE A 5 3.06 -5.87 4.60
C PHE A 5 4.07 -4.82 4.12
N ASP A 6 5.27 -5.29 3.78
CA ASP A 6 6.32 -4.44 3.24
C ASP A 6 6.46 -4.63 1.73
N ILE A 7 6.73 -3.53 1.03
CA ILE A 7 7.07 -3.51 -0.39
C ILE A 7 8.39 -2.78 -0.63
N LEU A 8 9.12 -3.19 -1.68
CA LEU A 8 10.37 -2.55 -2.08
C LEU A 8 10.14 -1.75 -3.37
N VAL A 9 10.30 -0.44 -3.28
CA VAL A 9 10.15 0.48 -4.43
C VAL A 9 11.41 1.31 -4.57
N ASN A 10 12.07 1.21 -5.72
CA ASN A 10 13.31 1.93 -6.03
C ASN A 10 14.41 1.77 -4.96
N GLY A 11 14.50 0.59 -4.32
CA GLY A 11 15.48 0.31 -3.27
C GLY A 11 15.11 0.87 -1.89
N ILE A 12 13.91 1.40 -1.71
CA ILE A 12 13.38 1.89 -0.43
C ILE A 12 12.27 0.95 0.02
N VAL A 13 12.31 0.55 1.30
CA VAL A 13 11.27 -0.26 1.92
C VAL A 13 10.13 0.65 2.38
N TYR A 14 8.93 0.31 1.96
CA TYR A 14 7.69 0.93 2.40
C TYR A 14 6.86 -0.09 3.16
N SER A 15 6.39 0.28 4.35
CA SER A 15 5.41 -0.50 5.09
C SER A 15 4.02 -0.01 4.73
N VAL A 16 3.17 -0.94 4.33
CA VAL A 16 1.81 -0.70 3.84
C VAL A 16 0.83 -1.25 4.85
N PHE A 17 -0.07 -0.40 5.31
CA PHE A 17 -1.14 -0.75 6.23
C PHE A 17 -2.48 -0.57 5.51
N PRO A 18 -3.09 -1.67 5.02
CA PRO A 18 -4.41 -1.61 4.41
C PRO A 18 -5.46 -1.15 5.42
N GLU A 19 -6.27 -0.18 5.02
CA GLU A 19 -7.44 0.30 5.75
C GLU A 19 -8.73 -0.14 5.01
N GLU A 20 -9.86 0.48 5.36
CA GLU A 20 -11.12 0.30 4.64
C GLU A 20 -11.16 1.13 3.35
N ASP A 21 -12.16 0.88 2.49
CA ASP A 21 -12.43 1.68 1.28
C ASP A 21 -11.26 1.81 0.27
N ASN A 22 -10.37 0.82 0.22
CA ASN A 22 -9.15 0.84 -0.62
C ASN A 22 -8.16 1.96 -0.28
N VAL A 23 -8.17 2.40 0.98
CA VAL A 23 -7.19 3.32 1.54
C VAL A 23 -6.03 2.52 2.16
N TYR A 24 -4.81 3.04 2.01
CA TYR A 24 -3.60 2.43 2.53
C TYR A 24 -2.75 3.50 3.20
N THR A 25 -2.42 3.30 4.47
CA THR A 25 -1.44 4.13 5.17
C THR A 25 -0.04 3.63 4.87
N ILE A 26 0.85 4.53 4.46
CA ILE A 26 2.19 4.21 3.98
C ILE A 26 3.24 4.82 4.91
N PHE A 27 4.23 4.00 5.28
CA PHE A 27 5.45 4.44 5.97
C PHE A 27 6.66 4.20 5.08
N LYS A 28 7.50 5.23 4.91
CA LYS A 28 8.75 5.18 4.15
C LYS A 28 9.92 5.08 5.11
N ALA A 29 10.62 3.93 5.12
CA ALA A 29 11.76 3.70 6.02
C ALA A 29 11.47 4.07 7.49
N GLY A 30 10.28 3.70 7.97
CA GLY A 30 9.83 3.96 9.35
C GLY A 30 9.29 5.37 9.64
N ASN A 31 9.22 6.26 8.64
CA ASN A 31 8.59 7.58 8.78
C ASN A 31 7.26 7.59 8.03
N GLU A 32 6.24 8.24 8.59
CA GLU A 32 4.93 8.38 7.93
C GLU A 32 5.09 9.11 6.60
N PHE A 33 4.67 8.47 5.51
CA PHE A 33 4.66 9.05 4.17
C PHE A 33 3.31 9.71 3.87
N GLY A 34 2.22 9.08 4.35
CA GLY A 34 0.86 9.54 4.18
C GLY A 34 -0.07 8.41 3.77
N LYS A 35 -1.30 8.77 3.42
CA LYS A 35 -2.32 7.83 2.94
C LYS A 35 -2.44 7.89 1.43
N ILE A 36 -2.66 6.74 0.80
CA ILE A 36 -2.99 6.63 -0.62
C ILE A 36 -4.28 5.83 -0.80
N GLU A 37 -5.02 6.16 -1.84
CA GLU A 37 -6.29 5.54 -2.23
C GLU A 37 -6.13 4.92 -3.62
N LYS A 38 -6.68 3.72 -3.81
CA LYS A 38 -6.88 3.14 -5.13
C LYS A 38 -8.25 3.57 -5.66
N ASP A 39 -8.25 4.49 -6.62
CA ASP A 39 -9.47 4.95 -7.28
C ASP A 39 -9.98 3.90 -8.29
N THR A 40 -11.23 4.08 -8.71
CA THR A 40 -11.97 3.22 -9.64
C THR A 40 -11.31 3.01 -11.01
N ASP A 41 -10.47 3.94 -11.47
CA ASP A 41 -9.71 3.82 -12.73
C ASP A 41 -8.33 3.15 -12.56
N ASN A 42 -8.08 2.43 -11.47
CA ASN A 42 -6.76 1.87 -11.10
C ASN A 42 -5.66 2.93 -10.95
N VAL A 43 -6.06 4.18 -10.71
CA VAL A 43 -5.16 5.29 -10.41
C VAL A 43 -4.92 5.32 -8.90
N TRP A 44 -3.67 5.61 -8.51
CA TRP A 44 -3.30 5.76 -7.12
C TRP A 44 -3.19 7.23 -6.78
N LEU A 45 -3.95 7.66 -5.78
CA LEU A 45 -4.04 9.06 -5.38
C LEU A 45 -3.57 9.20 -3.94
N MET A 46 -2.79 10.25 -3.66
CA MET A 46 -2.47 10.59 -2.27
C MET A 46 -3.65 11.30 -1.63
N LEU A 47 -3.95 11.01 -0.37
CA LEU A 47 -4.97 11.73 0.38
C LEU A 47 -4.35 12.92 1.12
N HIS A 48 -5.12 14.01 1.21
CA HIS A 48 -4.71 15.17 1.97
C HIS A 48 -4.71 14.82 3.48
N PRO A 49 -3.63 15.14 4.22
CA PRO A 49 -3.47 14.67 5.61
C PRO A 49 -4.53 15.21 6.58
N GLU A 50 -5.11 16.38 6.31
CA GLU A 50 -6.12 17.00 7.19
C GLU A 50 -7.57 16.71 6.79
N THR A 51 -7.81 16.50 5.49
CA THR A 51 -9.17 16.42 4.94
C THR A 51 -9.49 15.04 4.38
N GLU A 52 -8.49 14.16 4.28
CA GLU A 52 -8.57 12.83 3.69
C GLU A 52 -9.16 12.81 2.26
N THR A 53 -9.09 13.95 1.57
CA THR A 53 -9.59 14.10 0.21
C THR A 53 -8.50 13.74 -0.81
N PRO A 54 -8.84 13.05 -1.92
CA PRO A 54 -7.89 12.75 -2.98
C PRO A 54 -7.20 14.00 -3.56
N MET A 55 -5.88 13.95 -3.60
CA MET A 55 -5.03 14.97 -4.19
C MET A 55 -4.67 14.55 -5.61
N PHE A 56 -5.21 15.26 -6.59
CA PHE A 56 -4.96 15.03 -8.01
C PHE A 56 -3.65 15.68 -8.46
N ASN A 57 -2.54 15.18 -7.93
CA ASN A 57 -1.20 15.58 -8.33
C ASN A 57 -0.50 14.38 -8.97
N ASN A 58 0.22 14.60 -10.07
CA ASN A 58 1.04 13.55 -10.66
C ASN A 58 2.20 13.24 -9.71
N ASN A 59 2.14 12.12 -9.00
CA ASN A 59 3.14 11.69 -8.05
C ASN A 59 3.63 10.29 -8.44
N ALA A 60 4.72 10.26 -9.22
CA ALA A 60 5.32 9.02 -9.70
C ALA A 60 5.75 8.07 -8.57
N GLU A 61 6.02 8.57 -7.36
CA GLU A 61 6.32 7.74 -6.20
C GLU A 61 5.07 7.01 -5.69
N VAL A 62 3.92 7.71 -5.63
CA VAL A 62 2.62 7.11 -5.28
C VAL A 62 2.21 6.07 -6.30
N ASP A 63 2.35 6.37 -7.59
CA ASP A 63 2.06 5.42 -8.66
C ASP A 63 2.93 4.15 -8.51
N ALA A 64 4.23 4.31 -8.24
CA ALA A 64 5.14 3.18 -8.06
C ALA A 64 4.81 2.33 -6.82
N ILE A 65 4.45 2.97 -5.70
CA ILE A 65 3.97 2.30 -4.48
C ILE A 65 2.70 1.50 -4.81
N GLY A 66 1.74 2.14 -5.47
CA GLY A 66 0.48 1.50 -5.85
C GLY A 66 0.64 0.30 -6.78
N GLN A 67 1.55 0.40 -7.75
CA GLN A 67 1.90 -0.74 -8.60
C GLN A 67 2.53 -1.88 -7.79
N ALA A 68 3.40 -1.57 -6.83
CA ALA A 68 3.99 -2.58 -5.96
C ALA A 68 2.94 -3.25 -5.05
N ILE A 69 1.97 -2.49 -4.53
CA ILE A 69 0.82 -3.04 -3.78
C ILE A 69 0.00 -3.98 -4.65
N ASN A 70 -0.33 -3.59 -5.89
CA ASN A 70 -1.09 -4.46 -6.81
C ASN A 70 -0.35 -5.76 -7.15
N ASN A 71 0.98 -5.75 -7.18
CA ASN A 71 1.81 -6.91 -7.46
C ASN A 71 2.18 -7.71 -6.21
N TYR A 72 1.82 -7.23 -5.02
CA TYR A 72 2.08 -7.95 -3.77
C TYR A 72 1.23 -9.21 -3.75
N VAL A 73 1.91 -10.35 -3.76
CA VAL A 73 1.31 -11.66 -3.52
C VAL A 73 1.71 -12.04 -2.10
N PRO A 74 0.76 -12.16 -1.16
CA PRO A 74 1.08 -12.70 0.16
C PRO A 74 1.69 -14.09 -0.02
N GLU A 75 2.80 -14.37 0.66
CA GLU A 75 3.31 -15.75 0.72
C GLU A 75 2.17 -16.62 1.29
N GLU A 76 1.80 -17.69 0.59
CA GLU A 76 0.87 -18.67 1.16
C GLU A 76 1.56 -19.21 2.41
N GLU A 77 0.92 -19.05 3.58
CA GLU A 77 1.33 -19.83 4.74
C GLU A 77 1.15 -21.29 4.31
N ASP A 78 2.25 -22.01 4.09
CA ASP A 78 2.20 -23.46 3.96
C ASP A 78 1.56 -23.97 5.26
N ASP A 79 0.26 -24.23 5.24
CA ASP A 79 -0.48 -25.02 6.22
C ASP A 79 0.08 -26.46 6.18
N ASP A 80 1.33 -26.64 6.61
CA ASP A 80 1.95 -27.94 6.90
C ASP A 80 1.40 -28.47 8.24
N ASP A 81 0.07 -28.62 8.30
CA ASP A 81 -0.64 -29.42 9.32
C ASP A 81 -1.01 -30.79 8.71
N ASP A 82 -0.03 -31.46 8.10
CA ASP A 82 -0.12 -32.89 7.75
C ASP A 82 0.65 -33.71 8.80
N PHE A 83 0.10 -33.77 10.01
CA PHE A 83 0.46 -34.78 11.01
C PHE A 83 -0.76 -35.69 11.26
N GLU A 84 -0.96 -36.67 10.37
CA GLU A 84 -1.81 -37.86 10.60
C GLU A 84 -0.99 -39.08 11.05
#